data_AF-A0A7W0NNS7-F1
#
_entry.id   AF-A0A7W0NNS7-F1
#
_cell.length_a   1.000
_cell.length_b   1.000
_cell.length_c   1.000
_cell.angle_alpha   90.00
_cell.angle_beta   90.00
_cell.angle_gamma   90.00
#
_symmetry.space_group_name_H-M   'P 1'
#
loop_
_entity.id
_entity.type
_entity.pdbx_description
1 polymer ?
#
loop_
_entity_poly.entity_id
_entity_poly.type
_entity_poly.pdbx_seq_one_letter_code
_entity_poly.pdbx_strand_id
1 'polypeptide(L)' 'MDNSLTLLIDASSLIYRAFFSTPDTVRALDGSPMNATYGFLRMLSRLVSDWNPDFVCCATDEDWRPPWRVK' A
#
# COMPACT_ATOMS: atom_id res chain seq x y z
N MET A 1 -6.68 -29.59 0.13
CA MET A 1 -5.86 -28.46 -0.33
C MET A 1 -5.65 -27.58 0.88
N ASP A 2 -4.39 -27.28 1.21
CA ASP A 2 -4.08 -26.31 2.25
C ASP A 2 -4.75 -24.99 1.88
N ASN A 3 -5.56 -24.44 2.78
CA ASN A 3 -6.36 -23.26 2.52
C ASN A 3 -5.57 -22.02 2.98
N SER A 4 -4.38 -21.84 2.40
CA SER A 4 -3.47 -20.76 2.75
C SER A 4 -3.99 -19.43 2.24
N LEU A 5 -4.14 -18.44 3.12
CA LEU A 5 -4.65 -17.12 2.74
C LEU A 5 -3.53 -16.30 2.08
N THR A 6 -3.75 -15.85 0.85
CA THR A 6 -2.88 -14.88 0.19
C THR A 6 -3.56 -13.53 0.10
N LEU A 7 -2.93 -12.52 0.69
CA LEU A 7 -3.40 -11.15 0.66
C LEU A 7 -2.77 -10.39 -0.52
N LEU A 8 -3.59 -10.03 -1.50
CA LEU A 8 -3.17 -9.21 -2.66
C LEU A 8 -3.57 -7.76 -2.43
N ILE A 9 -2.57 -6.87 -2.43
CA ILE A 9 -2.71 -5.47 -2.09
C ILE A 9 -2.56 -4.62 -3.35
N ASP A 10 -3.56 -3.79 -3.64
CA ASP A 10 -3.40 -2.66 -4.55
C ASP A 10 -2.59 -1.57 -3.84
N ALA A 11 -1.28 -1.55 -4.09
CA ALA A 11 -0.35 -0.70 -3.37
C ALA A 11 -0.54 0.78 -3.73
N SER A 12 -0.74 1.09 -5.02
CA SER A 12 -0.94 2.46 -5.51
C SER A 12 -2.13 3.12 -4.81
N SER A 13 -3.26 2.41 -4.73
CA SER A 13 -4.48 2.91 -4.08
C SER A 13 -4.28 3.15 -2.58
N LEU A 14 -3.59 2.25 -1.88
CA LEU A 14 -3.32 2.40 -0.44
C LEU A 14 -2.28 3.49 -0.15
N ILE A 15 -1.25 3.65 -0.98
CA ILE A 15 -0.30 4.76 -0.88
C ILE A 15 -1.01 6.09 -1.11
N TYR A 16 -1.88 6.18 -2.12
CA TYR A 16 -2.68 7.37 -2.39
C TYR A 16 -3.55 7.72 -1.17
N ARG A 17 -4.27 6.73 -0.62
CA ARG A 17 -5.05 6.91 0.60
C ARG A 17 -4.19 7.37 1.77
N ALA A 18 -3.00 6.79 1.97
CA ALA A 18 -2.09 7.15 3.04
C ALA A 18 -1.64 8.62 2.93
N PHE A 19 -1.29 9.06 1.73
CA PHE A 19 -0.84 10.42 1.45
C PHE A 19 -1.88 11.47 1.86
N PHE A 20 -3.18 11.23 1.60
CA PHE A 20 -4.24 12.20 1.91
C PHE A 20 -4.89 12.02 3.29
N SER A 21 -4.72 10.86 3.94
CA SER A 21 -5.30 10.61 5.27
C SER A 21 -4.31 10.80 6.42
N THR A 22 -3.01 10.72 6.15
CA THR A 22 -1.96 10.92 7.16
C THR A 22 -1.45 12.36 7.11
N PRO A 23 -1.41 13.10 8.24
CA PRO A 23 -0.88 14.46 8.28
C PRO A 23 0.56 14.55 7.76
N ASP A 24 0.87 15.59 7.00
CA ASP A 24 2.21 15.87 6.44
C ASP A 24 3.24 16.30 7.51
N THR A 25 2.79 16.51 8.74
CA THR A 25 3.64 16.70 9.93
C THR A 25 4.41 15.44 10.31
N VAL A 26 4.02 14.28 9.78
CA VAL A 26 4.82 13.04 9.87
C VAL A 26 6.01 13.17 8.92
N ARG A 27 7.20 13.42 9.49
CA ARG A 27 8.44 13.71 8.75
C ARG A 27 9.57 12.77 9.13
N ALA A 28 10.47 12.50 8.19
CA ALA A 28 11.71 11.80 8.43
C ALA A 28 12.73 12.68 9.18
N LEU A 29 13.86 12.11 9.59
CA LEU A 29 14.91 12.82 10.32
C LEU A 29 15.53 13.99 9.53
N ASP A 30 15.52 13.92 8.21
CA ASP A 30 15.97 14.98 7.31
C ASP A 30 14.89 16.04 7.02
N GLY A 31 13.71 15.94 7.63
CA GLY A 31 12.59 16.85 7.46
C GLY A 31 11.68 16.56 6.25
N SER A 32 12.03 15.58 5.41
CA SER A 32 11.19 15.20 4.26
C SER A 32 9.83 14.62 4.71
N PRO A 33 8.73 14.88 3.96
CA PRO A 33 7.44 14.28 4.27
C PRO A 33 7.49 12.74 4.21
N MET A 34 6.96 12.09 5.23
CA MET A 34 6.94 10.62 5.35
C MET A 34 5.52 10.07 5.56
N ASN A 35 4.51 10.91 5.42
CA ASN A 35 3.12 10.62 5.72
C ASN A 35 2.55 9.46 4.87
N ALA A 36 2.83 9.41 3.57
CA ALA A 36 2.38 8.30 2.72
C ALA A 36 3.00 6.95 3.11
N THR A 37 4.31 6.91 3.29
CA THR A 37 5.03 5.70 3.70
C THR A 37 4.56 5.19 5.05
N TYR A 38 4.45 6.10 6.03
CA TYR A 38 4.00 5.76 7.38
C TYR A 38 2.54 5.26 7.39
N GLY A 39 1.64 5.97 6.70
CA GLY A 39 0.23 5.58 6.61
C GLY A 39 0.03 4.25 5.89
N PHE A 40 0.75 4.02 4.78
CA PHE A 40 0.70 2.77 4.03
C PHE A 40 1.13 1.59 4.90
N LEU A 41 2.29 1.67 5.56
CA LEU A 41 2.80 0.61 6.41
C LEU A 41 1.88 0.34 7.61
N ARG A 42 1.25 1.37 8.18
CA ARG A 42 0.25 1.19 9.25
C ARG A 42 -1.02 0.46 8.78
N MET A 43 -1.50 0.78 7.59
CA MET A 43 -2.66 0.08 7.02
C MET A 43 -2.30 -1.37 6.68
N LEU A 44 -1.13 -1.59 6.07
CA LEU A 44 -0.64 -2.92 5.76
C LEU A 44 -0.42 -3.77 7.02
N SER A 45 0.20 -3.21 8.07
CA SER A 45 0.40 -3.94 9.33
C SER A 45 -0.92 -4.35 9.96
N ARG A 46 -1.94 -3.49 9.88
CA ARG A 46 -3.29 -3.80 10.37
C ARG A 46 -3.92 -4.92 9.55
N LEU A 47 -3.86 -4.87 8.22
CA LEU A 47 -4.38 -5.95 7.37
C LEU A 47 -3.69 -7.29 7.64
N VAL A 48 -2.36 -7.30 7.81
CA VAL A 48 -1.63 -8.52 8.17
C VAL A 48 -2.07 -9.04 9.54
N SER A 49 -2.22 -8.15 10.52
CA SER A 49 -2.63 -8.55 11.89
C SER A 49 -4.07 -9.05 11.95
N ASP A 50 -4.99 -8.40 11.22
CA ASP A 50 -6.42 -8.71 11.24
C ASP A 50 -6.73 -10.03 10.52
N TRP A 51 -5.96 -10.36 9.47
CA TRP A 51 -6.25 -11.50 8.59
C TRP A 51 -5.25 -12.67 8.70
N ASN A 52 -4.08 -12.45 9.30
CA ASN A 52 -3.01 -13.44 9.44
C ASN A 52 -2.74 -14.28 8.18
N PRO A 53 -2.44 -13.65 7.02
CA PRO A 53 -2.21 -14.36 5.77
C PRO A 53 -0.86 -15.07 5.76
N ASP A 54 -0.78 -16.21 5.06
CA ASP A 54 0.49 -16.92 4.84
C ASP A 54 1.39 -16.19 3.83
N PHE A 55 0.77 -15.47 2.90
CA PHE A 55 1.46 -14.70 1.86
C PHE A 55 0.85 -13.31 1.67
N VAL A 56 1.70 -12.34 1.39
CA VAL A 56 1.30 -10.98 1.03
C VAL A 56 2.01 -10.57 -0.26
N CYS A 57 1.27 -10.02 -1.21
CA CYS A 57 1.83 -9.44 -2.43
C CYS A 57 1.27 -8.04 -2.66
N CYS A 58 2.16 -7.09 -2.92
CA CYS A 58 1.80 -5.71 -3.25
C CYS A 58 1.90 -5.52 -4.76
N ALA A 59 0.76 -5.38 -5.42
CA ALA A 59 0.68 -5.05 -6.83
C ALA A 59 0.87 -3.54 -7.03
N THR A 60 1.75 -3.19 -7.97
CA THR A 60 2.01 -1.81 -8.41
C THR A 60 1.57 -1.63 -9.85
N ASP A 61 1.23 -0.40 -10.22
CA ASP A 61 0.88 -0.06 -11.60
C ASP A 61 2.13 0.26 -12.42
N GLU A 62 2.77 -0.76 -12.99
CA GLU A 62 3.95 -0.59 -13.87
C GLU A 62 3.63 0.32 -15.07
N ASP A 63 2.44 0.16 -15.63
CA ASP A 63 1.85 1.08 -16.62
C ASP A 63 0.40 1.35 -16.21
N TRP A 64 0.20 2.43 -15.43
CA TRP A 64 -1.12 2.79 -14.89
C TRP A 64 -2.16 3.14 -15.97
N ARG A 65 -1.70 3.50 -17.17
CA ARG A 65 -2.57 3.84 -18.31
C ARG A 65 -2.05 3.16 -19.58
N PRO A 66 -2.22 1.84 -19.69
CA PRO A 66 -1.64 1.07 -20.78
C PRO A 66 -2.10 1.54 -22.15
N PRO A 67 -1.20 1.73 -23.14
CA PRO A 67 -1.54 2.18 -24.48
C PRO A 67 -2.65 1.35 -25.16
N TRP A 68 -2.67 0.04 -24.92
CA TRP A 68 -3.67 -0.87 -25.50
C TRP A 68 -5.09 -0.65 -24.97
N ARG A 69 -5.25 0.03 -23.81
CA ARG A 69 -6.57 0.40 -23.26
C ARG A 69 -7.09 1.73 -23.79
N VAL A 70 -6.22 2.56 -24.37
CA VAL A 70 -6.53 3.97 -24.70
C VAL A 70 -6.30 4.32 -26.17
N LYS A 71 -6.04 3.32 -27.01
CA LYS A 71 -5.86 3.44 -28.46
C LYS A 71 -6.84 2.52 -29.19
#